data_AF-A0A1H8J127-F1
#
_entry.id   AF-A0A1H8J127-F1
#
_cell.length_a   1.000
_cell.length_b   1.000
_cell.length_c   1.000
_cell.angle_alpha   90.00
_cell.angle_beta   90.00
_cell.angle_gamma   90.00
#
_symmetry.space_group_name_H-M   'P 1'
#
loop_
_entity.id
_entity.type
_entity.pdbx_description
1 polymer ?
#
loop_
_entity_poly.entity_id
_entity_poly.type
_entity_poly.pdbx_seq_one_letter_code
_entity_poly.pdbx_strand_id
1 'polypeptide(L)'
;MLIDEMIKLDEMYSLLNSISDRYGYYSVAALIIKYNVLSTALEIRITLNKDQSAKFILELNKAINLVKEHYSNTTRKKRVSSELLVRCESIYNNGQEHYIFDREYYYEKYKEASEVQHLVAKATPAVSKYIKAHNFYMYAVNSKMEPFIFKNIIPLREFIEGRKYLKFNDIPIVHPMLLHDYNLTAVGAGEVIFIKNSDNVIKGAIINNKSGHYRPSTKSLIQVSSSFSKSLDLEEDCVVAIEVEGV
;
A
#
# COMPACT_ATOMS: atom_id res chain seq x y z
N MET A 1 -4.23 26.60 10.51
CA MET A 1 -4.23 25.13 10.46
C MET A 1 -5.36 24.61 9.59
N LEU A 2 -6.64 24.68 10.00
CA LEU A 2 -7.77 24.19 9.19
C LEU A 2 -7.90 24.80 7.78
N ILE A 3 -7.72 26.12 7.70
CA ILE A 3 -7.82 26.85 6.42
C ILE A 3 -6.65 26.49 5.51
N ASP A 4 -5.44 26.41 6.06
CA ASP A 4 -4.21 26.11 5.31
C ASP A 4 -4.25 24.69 4.72
N GLU A 5 -4.76 23.72 5.49
CA GLU A 5 -4.94 22.34 5.02
C GLU A 5 -6.01 22.22 3.94
N MET A 6 -7.07 23.03 4.01
CA MET A 6 -8.08 23.11 2.95
C MET A 6 -7.52 23.73 1.67
N ILE A 7 -6.73 24.79 1.78
CA ILE A 7 -6.04 25.42 0.64
C ILE A 7 -5.13 24.39 -0.04
N LYS A 8 -4.37 23.62 0.75
CA LYS A 8 -3.51 22.54 0.24
C LYS A 8 -4.31 21.48 -0.53
N LEU A 9 -5.47 21.05 -0.04
CA LEU A 9 -6.34 20.13 -0.78
C LEU A 9 -6.84 20.75 -2.09
N ASP A 10 -7.29 22.00 -2.08
CA ASP A 10 -7.80 22.70 -3.26
C ASP A 10 -6.71 22.87 -4.34
N GLU A 11 -5.47 23.17 -3.93
CA GLU A 11 -4.30 23.22 -4.81
C GLU A 11 -4.03 21.86 -5.46
N MET A 12 -4.16 20.76 -4.70
CA MET A 12 -3.95 19.41 -5.23
C MET A 12 -5.04 18.98 -6.21
N TYR A 13 -6.30 19.36 -5.98
CA TYR A 13 -7.37 19.15 -6.94
C TYR A 13 -7.16 19.97 -8.23
N SER A 14 -6.71 21.22 -8.11
CA SER A 14 -6.34 22.05 -9.26
C SER A 14 -5.19 21.41 -10.06
N LEU A 15 -4.15 20.94 -9.38
CA LEU A 15 -3.04 20.21 -10.00
C LEU A 15 -3.51 18.92 -10.68
N LEU A 16 -4.43 18.17 -10.05
CA LEU A 16 -5.02 16.97 -10.63
C LEU A 16 -5.72 17.28 -11.97
N ASN A 17 -6.50 18.36 -12.03
CA ASN A 17 -7.17 18.77 -13.26
C ASN A 17 -6.14 19.09 -14.35
N SER A 18 -5.14 19.93 -14.06
CA SER A 18 -4.10 20.30 -15.00
C SER A 18 -3.32 19.09 -15.55
N ILE A 19 -2.96 18.14 -14.68
CA ILE A 19 -2.25 16.92 -15.08
C ILE A 19 -3.17 15.95 -15.84
N SER A 20 -4.44 15.88 -15.47
CA SER A 20 -5.43 15.06 -16.17
C SER A 20 -5.67 15.56 -17.59
N ASP A 21 -5.74 16.88 -17.80
CA ASP A 21 -5.88 17.48 -19.12
C ASP A 21 -4.66 17.20 -20.01
N ARG A 22 -3.46 17.24 -19.42
CA ARG A 22 -2.20 17.08 -20.17
C ARG A 22 -1.84 15.62 -20.49
N TYR A 23 -2.08 14.70 -19.56
CA TYR A 23 -1.59 13.32 -19.64
C TYR A 23 -2.72 12.27 -19.65
N GLY A 24 -3.96 12.69 -19.41
CA GLY A 24 -5.13 11.83 -19.25
C GLY A 24 -5.48 11.59 -17.77
N TYR A 25 -6.78 11.59 -17.47
CA TYR A 25 -7.34 11.40 -16.12
C TYR A 25 -6.98 10.05 -15.44
N TYR A 26 -6.68 9.05 -16.27
CA TYR A 26 -6.28 7.70 -15.87
C TYR A 26 -4.78 7.43 -16.07
N SER A 27 -3.97 8.48 -16.24
CA SER A 27 -2.51 8.36 -16.34
C SER A 27 -1.86 8.06 -14.99
N VAL A 28 -0.66 7.46 -15.00
CA VAL A 28 0.10 7.22 -13.74
C VAL A 28 0.39 8.54 -13.00
N ALA A 29 0.66 9.63 -13.73
CA ALA A 29 0.84 10.95 -13.13
C ALA A 29 -0.41 11.40 -12.35
N ALA A 30 -1.60 11.23 -12.94
CA ALA A 30 -2.86 11.52 -12.25
C ALA A 30 -3.07 10.59 -11.03
N LEU A 31 -2.70 9.31 -11.11
CA LEU A 31 -2.78 8.38 -9.96
C LEU A 31 -1.93 8.84 -8.78
N ILE A 32 -0.69 9.28 -9.05
CA ILE A 32 0.22 9.77 -8.02
C ILE A 32 -0.43 10.96 -7.30
N ILE A 33 -1.02 11.90 -8.04
CA ILE A 33 -1.70 13.05 -7.43
C ILE A 33 -2.93 12.61 -6.64
N LYS A 34 -3.75 11.70 -7.16
CA LYS A 34 -4.91 11.14 -6.43
C LYS A 34 -4.51 10.52 -5.09
N TYR A 35 -3.39 9.80 -5.04
CA TYR A 35 -2.84 9.29 -3.77
C TYR A 35 -2.34 10.39 -2.83
N ASN A 36 -1.76 11.46 -3.37
CA ASN A 36 -1.35 12.61 -2.58
C ASN A 36 -2.59 13.33 -2.00
N VAL A 37 -3.65 13.55 -2.79
CA VAL A 37 -4.94 14.10 -2.30
C VAL A 37 -5.49 13.23 -1.17
N LEU A 38 -5.53 11.91 -1.35
CA LEU A 38 -5.98 10.97 -0.32
C LEU A 38 -5.14 11.02 0.96
N SER A 39 -3.82 11.10 0.81
CA SER A 39 -2.89 11.18 1.95
C SER A 39 -3.09 12.47 2.75
N THR A 40 -3.26 13.60 2.07
CA THR A 40 -3.57 14.89 2.71
C THR A 40 -4.94 14.87 3.39
N ALA A 41 -5.97 14.34 2.74
CA ALA A 41 -7.30 14.25 3.35
C ALA A 41 -7.29 13.40 4.64
N LEU A 42 -6.52 12.31 4.65
CA LEU A 42 -6.36 11.47 5.83
C LEU A 42 -5.53 12.15 6.93
N GLU A 43 -4.47 12.87 6.58
CA GLU A 43 -3.68 13.70 7.51
C GLU A 43 -4.55 14.72 8.24
N ILE A 44 -5.46 15.36 7.50
CA ILE A 44 -6.42 16.30 8.07
C ILE A 44 -7.39 15.59 9.02
N ARG A 45 -7.96 14.45 8.62
CA ARG A 45 -8.82 13.64 9.50
C ARG A 45 -8.11 13.27 10.81
N ILE A 46 -6.83 12.89 10.75
CA ILE A 46 -6.04 12.52 11.93
C ILE A 46 -5.79 13.71 12.85
N THR A 47 -5.59 14.90 12.29
CA THR A 47 -5.20 16.10 13.04
C THR A 47 -6.39 16.81 13.69
N LEU A 48 -7.60 16.62 13.18
CA LEU A 48 -8.80 17.31 13.66
C LEU A 48 -9.58 16.52 14.71
N ASN A 49 -10.18 17.25 15.66
CA ASN A 49 -11.10 16.69 16.65
C ASN A 49 -12.38 16.16 15.98
N LYS A 50 -12.96 15.09 16.56
CA LYS A 50 -14.12 14.35 16.03
C LYS A 50 -15.37 15.22 15.75
N ASP A 51 -15.49 16.40 16.36
CA ASP A 51 -16.63 17.32 16.20
C ASP A 51 -16.56 18.23 14.96
N GLN A 52 -15.42 18.30 14.27
CA GLN A 52 -15.27 19.07 13.01
C GLN A 52 -15.43 18.19 11.75
N SER A 53 -15.99 16.99 11.91
CA SER A 53 -15.72 15.83 11.05
C SER A 53 -16.50 15.74 9.74
N ALA A 54 -17.73 16.28 9.64
CA ALA A 54 -18.61 15.94 8.51
C ALA A 54 -18.05 16.35 7.14
N LYS A 55 -17.50 17.58 7.02
CA LYS A 55 -16.90 18.07 5.77
C LYS A 55 -15.63 17.29 5.41
N PHE A 56 -14.80 16.93 6.39
CA PHE A 56 -13.55 16.21 6.15
C PHE A 56 -13.78 14.73 5.87
N ILE A 57 -14.77 14.11 6.49
CA ILE A 57 -15.23 12.76 6.12
C ILE A 57 -15.69 12.77 4.66
N LEU A 58 -16.43 13.81 4.25
CA LEU A 58 -16.84 13.94 2.84
C LEU A 58 -15.63 14.06 1.91
N GLU A 59 -14.65 14.91 2.22
CA GLU A 59 -13.43 15.06 1.41
C GLU A 59 -12.56 13.80 1.39
N LEU A 60 -12.41 13.11 2.52
CA LEU A 60 -11.72 11.83 2.59
C LEU A 60 -12.42 10.79 1.71
N ASN A 61 -13.75 10.69 1.79
CA ASN A 61 -14.52 9.78 0.95
C ASN A 61 -14.40 10.11 -0.55
N LYS A 62 -14.41 11.40 -0.92
CA LYS A 62 -14.14 11.83 -2.30
C LYS A 62 -12.75 11.38 -2.75
N ALA A 63 -11.72 11.60 -1.93
CA ALA A 63 -10.36 11.21 -2.25
C ALA A 63 -10.19 9.68 -2.35
N ILE A 64 -10.86 8.90 -1.49
CA ILE A 64 -10.91 7.43 -1.58
C ILE A 64 -11.50 7.02 -2.93
N ASN A 65 -12.64 7.61 -3.29
CA ASN A 65 -13.34 7.29 -4.53
C ASN A 65 -12.52 7.65 -5.77
N LEU A 66 -11.77 8.76 -5.76
CA LEU A 66 -10.87 9.12 -6.86
C LEU A 66 -9.82 8.03 -7.16
N VAL A 67 -9.22 7.46 -6.12
CA VAL A 67 -8.22 6.40 -6.27
C VAL A 67 -8.88 5.09 -6.73
N LYS A 68 -10.01 4.71 -6.12
CA LYS A 68 -10.76 3.50 -6.52
C LYS A 68 -11.23 3.57 -7.96
N GLU A 69 -11.88 4.67 -8.34
CA GLU A 69 -12.34 4.95 -9.71
C GLU A 69 -11.18 4.83 -10.70
N HIS A 70 -10.01 5.37 -10.35
CA HIS A 70 -8.83 5.27 -11.20
C HIS A 70 -8.47 3.81 -11.50
N TYR A 71 -8.40 2.95 -10.48
CA TYR A 71 -8.08 1.54 -10.69
C TYR A 71 -9.16 0.81 -11.49
N SER A 72 -10.45 1.05 -11.20
CA SER A 72 -11.57 0.41 -11.91
C SER A 72 -11.63 0.76 -13.40
N ASN A 73 -11.15 1.95 -13.80
CA ASN A 73 -11.24 2.44 -15.18
C ASN A 73 -9.91 2.38 -15.95
N THR A 74 -8.79 2.08 -15.30
CA THR A 74 -7.54 1.81 -16.01
C THR A 74 -7.56 0.40 -16.60
N THR A 75 -7.58 0.30 -17.93
CA THR A 75 -7.25 -0.95 -18.65
C THR A 75 -5.74 -1.20 -18.58
N ARG A 76 -5.19 -1.48 -17.39
CA ARG A 76 -3.87 -2.12 -17.40
C ARG A 76 -4.11 -3.51 -17.96
N LYS A 77 -3.53 -3.84 -19.10
CA LYS A 77 -3.63 -5.22 -19.61
C LYS A 77 -3.11 -6.15 -18.53
N LYS A 78 -3.83 -7.24 -18.25
CA LYS A 78 -3.40 -8.39 -17.44
C LYS A 78 -2.04 -8.87 -17.94
N ARG A 79 -0.98 -8.25 -17.45
CA ARG A 79 0.42 -8.56 -17.72
C ARG A 79 1.11 -9.00 -16.44
N VAL A 80 0.37 -9.61 -15.52
CA VAL A 80 1.02 -10.63 -14.70
C VAL A 80 1.31 -11.76 -15.68
N SER A 81 2.58 -12.08 -15.93
CA SER A 81 2.89 -13.24 -16.75
C SER A 81 2.14 -14.43 -16.15
N SER A 82 1.50 -15.24 -16.98
CA SER A 82 0.89 -16.50 -16.53
C SER A 82 1.90 -17.31 -15.70
N GLU A 83 3.18 -17.23 -16.05
CA GLU A 83 4.28 -17.82 -15.29
C GLU A 83 4.44 -17.34 -13.84
N LEU A 84 4.08 -16.10 -13.48
CA LEU A 84 4.17 -15.61 -12.10
C LEU A 84 2.91 -15.91 -11.28
N LEU A 85 1.71 -15.92 -11.90
CA LEU A 85 0.47 -16.32 -11.24
C LEU A 85 0.43 -17.82 -10.92
N VAL A 86 1.10 -18.65 -11.73
CA VAL A 86 1.17 -20.11 -11.54
C VAL A 86 2.10 -20.51 -10.38
N ARG A 87 2.79 -19.56 -9.75
CA ARG A 87 3.79 -19.80 -8.69
C ARG A 87 3.29 -19.45 -7.29
N CYS A 88 1.98 -19.27 -7.14
CA CYS A 88 1.35 -19.06 -5.86
C CYS A 88 0.07 -19.87 -5.77
N GLU A 89 -0.02 -20.74 -4.76
CA GLU A 89 -1.23 -21.49 -4.46
C GLU A 89 -2.10 -20.66 -3.49
N SER A 90 -3.40 -20.58 -3.74
CA SER A 90 -4.37 -20.05 -2.77
C SER A 90 -4.98 -21.21 -2.00
N ILE A 91 -4.84 -21.20 -0.68
CA ILE A 91 -5.48 -22.15 0.23
C ILE A 91 -6.43 -21.42 1.17
N TYR A 92 -7.52 -22.10 1.55
CA TYR A 92 -8.44 -21.60 2.56
C TYR A 92 -8.24 -22.39 3.86
N ASN A 93 -7.87 -21.70 4.94
CA ASN A 93 -7.68 -22.29 6.26
C ASN A 93 -8.43 -21.47 7.32
N ASN A 94 -9.26 -22.11 8.14
CA ASN A 94 -10.04 -21.45 9.20
C ASN A 94 -10.83 -20.20 8.74
N GLY A 95 -11.39 -20.25 7.53
CA GLY A 95 -12.13 -19.12 6.94
C GLY A 95 -11.26 -17.96 6.45
N GLN A 96 -9.95 -18.13 6.42
CA GLN A 96 -8.98 -17.16 5.90
C GLN A 96 -8.33 -17.68 4.62
N GLU A 97 -8.11 -16.77 3.67
CA GLU A 97 -7.41 -17.08 2.44
C GLU A 97 -5.90 -16.83 2.66
N HIS A 98 -5.09 -17.80 2.29
CA HIS A 98 -3.63 -17.74 2.35
C HIS A 98 -3.04 -18.01 0.97
N TYR A 99 -1.94 -17.33 0.69
CA TYR A 99 -1.18 -17.41 -0.54
C TYR A 99 0.19 -18.01 -0.23
N ILE A 100 0.45 -19.22 -0.72
CA ILE A 100 1.73 -19.91 -0.52
C ILE A 100 2.55 -19.75 -1.79
N PHE A 101 3.69 -19.08 -1.67
CA PHE A 101 4.60 -18.89 -2.79
C PHE A 101 5.47 -20.12 -3.04
N ASP A 102 5.71 -20.44 -4.31
CA ASP A 102 6.57 -21.56 -4.76
C ASP A 102 7.98 -21.41 -4.16
N ARG A 103 8.36 -22.39 -3.34
CA ARG A 103 9.61 -22.39 -2.59
C ARG A 103 10.83 -22.64 -3.48
N GLU A 104 10.70 -23.49 -4.49
CA GLU A 104 11.80 -23.77 -5.43
C GLU A 104 12.10 -22.53 -6.26
N TYR A 105 11.06 -21.91 -6.82
CA TYR A 105 11.19 -20.66 -7.55
C TYR A 105 11.74 -19.53 -6.67
N TYR A 106 11.33 -19.46 -5.40
CA TYR A 106 11.89 -18.51 -4.46
C TYR A 106 13.40 -18.67 -4.27
N TYR A 107 13.88 -19.90 -4.03
CA TYR A 107 15.31 -20.11 -3.86
C TYR A 107 16.09 -19.91 -5.16
N GLU A 108 15.50 -20.25 -6.32
CA GLU A 108 16.13 -20.02 -7.61
C GLU A 108 16.33 -18.52 -7.89
N LYS A 109 15.30 -17.70 -7.63
CA LYS A 109 15.29 -16.27 -8.04
C LYS A 109 15.61 -15.27 -6.93
N TYR A 110 15.38 -15.63 -5.67
CA TYR A 110 15.36 -14.72 -4.54
C TYR A 110 16.13 -15.23 -3.32
N LYS A 111 16.95 -16.29 -3.39
CA LYS A 111 17.73 -16.76 -2.21
C LYS A 111 18.59 -15.66 -1.56
N GLU A 112 19.11 -14.74 -2.38
CA GLU A 112 19.95 -13.61 -1.97
C GLU A 112 19.15 -12.56 -1.20
N ALA A 113 17.81 -12.65 -1.20
CA ALA A 113 16.93 -11.83 -0.37
C ALA A 113 17.19 -11.91 1.13
N SER A 114 17.84 -13.00 1.58
CA SER A 114 18.28 -13.15 2.96
C SER A 114 19.22 -12.01 3.38
N GLU A 115 20.04 -11.50 2.46
CA GLU A 115 21.01 -10.42 2.73
C GLU A 115 20.33 -9.08 3.05
N VAL A 116 19.12 -8.87 2.55
CA VAL A 116 18.34 -7.63 2.74
C VAL A 116 17.26 -7.75 3.80
N GLN A 117 17.20 -8.85 4.56
CA GLN A 117 16.20 -9.03 5.64
C GLN A 117 16.32 -7.96 6.73
N HIS A 118 17.52 -7.42 6.96
CA HIS A 118 17.73 -6.30 7.86
C HIS A 118 16.97 -5.02 7.45
N LEU A 119 16.49 -4.93 6.20
CA LEU A 119 15.63 -3.85 5.69
C LEU A 119 14.14 -4.12 5.90
N VAL A 120 13.76 -5.31 6.36
CA VAL A 120 12.37 -5.67 6.68
C VAL A 120 12.12 -5.45 8.17
N ALA A 121 10.94 -4.98 8.53
CA ALA A 121 10.54 -4.80 9.92
C ALA A 121 9.05 -5.12 10.12
N LYS A 122 8.71 -5.70 11.27
CA LYS A 122 7.31 -5.84 11.70
C LYS A 122 6.71 -4.45 11.93
N ALA A 123 5.48 -4.24 11.46
CA ALA A 123 4.73 -2.99 11.54
C ALA A 123 4.20 -2.73 12.96
N THR A 124 5.11 -2.48 13.90
CA THR A 124 4.81 -2.07 15.28
C THR A 124 5.01 -0.56 15.42
N PRO A 125 4.55 0.10 16.50
CA PRO A 125 4.76 1.55 16.67
C PRO A 125 6.24 1.96 16.55
N ALA A 126 7.16 1.07 16.92
CA ALA A 126 8.61 1.26 16.78
C ALA A 126 9.09 1.42 15.33
N VAL A 127 8.32 0.98 14.32
CA VAL A 127 8.67 1.16 12.89
C VAL A 127 8.62 2.63 12.48
N SER A 128 7.89 3.47 13.23
CA SER A 128 7.76 4.91 12.96
C SER A 128 9.12 5.59 12.78
N LYS A 129 10.16 5.20 13.52
CA LYS A 129 11.51 5.81 13.40
C LYS A 129 12.17 5.64 12.02
N TYR A 130 11.75 4.66 11.23
CA TYR A 130 12.34 4.35 9.92
C TYR A 130 11.48 4.82 8.74
N ILE A 131 10.21 5.08 9.00
CA ILE A 131 9.22 5.41 7.97
C ILE A 131 9.11 6.92 7.82
N LYS A 132 9.17 7.42 6.59
CA LYS A 132 8.73 8.77 6.21
C LYS A 132 7.27 8.75 5.79
N ALA A 133 6.48 9.72 6.26
CA ALA A 133 5.08 9.88 5.89
C ALA A 133 4.91 10.17 4.39
N HIS A 134 3.70 9.93 3.85
CA HIS A 134 3.32 10.23 2.45
C HIS A 134 4.17 9.54 1.37
N ASN A 135 4.91 8.50 1.74
CA ASN A 135 5.70 7.70 0.82
C ASN A 135 5.14 6.29 0.75
N PHE A 136 5.34 5.64 -0.39
CA PHE A 136 4.93 4.26 -0.57
C PHE A 136 5.99 3.29 -0.05
N TYR A 137 5.52 2.28 0.66
CA TYR A 137 6.31 1.15 1.12
C TYR A 137 5.67 -0.14 0.65
N MET A 138 6.48 -1.18 0.52
CA MET A 138 5.99 -2.51 0.25
C MET A 138 5.66 -3.21 1.56
N TYR A 139 4.53 -3.93 1.60
CA TYR A 139 4.17 -4.74 2.78
C TYR A 139 3.74 -6.15 2.38
N ALA A 140 3.88 -7.08 3.32
CA ALA A 140 3.22 -8.36 3.31
C ALA A 140 2.69 -8.69 4.71
N VAL A 141 1.57 -9.40 4.80
CA VAL A 141 1.03 -9.91 6.07
C VAL A 141 1.22 -11.41 6.07
N ASN A 142 1.89 -11.94 7.10
CA ASN A 142 2.16 -13.38 7.20
C ASN A 142 0.92 -14.19 7.62
N SER A 143 1.05 -15.51 7.67
CA SER A 143 0.00 -16.43 8.14
C SER A 143 -0.43 -16.24 9.60
N LYS A 144 0.34 -15.50 10.40
CA LYS A 144 0.03 -15.16 11.80
C LYS A 144 -0.65 -13.80 11.95
N MET A 145 -1.09 -13.18 10.85
CA MET A 145 -1.69 -11.85 10.84
C MET A 145 -0.74 -10.73 11.32
N GLU A 146 0.56 -10.90 11.10
CA GLU A 146 1.58 -9.92 11.43
C GLU A 146 2.01 -9.17 10.16
N PRO A 147 1.89 -7.83 10.10
CA PRO A 147 2.35 -7.06 8.96
C PRO A 147 3.87 -6.84 9.00
N PHE A 148 4.52 -7.05 7.87
CA PHE A 148 5.94 -6.75 7.62
C PHE A 148 6.05 -5.70 6.53
N ILE A 149 6.99 -4.78 6.72
CA ILE A 149 7.22 -3.64 5.83
C ILE A 149 8.68 -3.67 5.38
N PHE A 150 8.90 -3.45 4.09
CA PHE A 150 10.22 -3.08 3.59
C PHE A 150 10.48 -1.61 3.90
N LYS A 151 11.48 -1.31 4.73
CA LYS A 151 11.72 0.02 5.30
C LYS A 151 12.12 1.09 4.27
N ASN A 152 12.56 0.70 3.08
CA ASN A 152 12.93 1.67 2.05
C ASN A 152 11.71 2.08 1.23
N ILE A 153 11.67 3.36 0.90
CA ILE A 153 10.63 3.96 0.06
C ILE A 153 10.72 3.36 -1.35
N ILE A 154 9.57 3.00 -1.91
CA ILE A 154 9.47 2.64 -3.33
C ILE A 154 9.64 3.93 -4.15
N PRO A 155 10.65 4.03 -5.03
CA PRO A 155 10.85 5.22 -5.85
C PRO A 155 9.69 5.44 -6.82
N LEU A 156 9.37 6.71 -7.09
CA LEU A 156 8.29 7.08 -8.03
C LEU A 156 8.44 6.43 -9.41
N ARG A 157 9.69 6.30 -9.87
CA ARG A 157 10.04 5.64 -11.13
C ARG A 157 9.48 4.22 -11.22
N GLU A 158 9.51 3.46 -10.13
CA GLU A 158 8.97 2.08 -10.10
C GLU A 158 7.46 2.04 -10.25
N PHE A 159 6.75 3.08 -9.83
CA PHE A 159 5.30 3.21 -10.04
C PHE A 159 4.95 3.46 -11.50
N ILE A 160 5.82 4.19 -12.21
CA ILE A 160 5.65 4.55 -13.62
C ILE A 160 6.05 3.39 -14.52
N GLU A 161 7.23 2.80 -14.30
CA GLU A 161 7.83 1.79 -15.17
C GLU A 161 7.38 0.35 -14.83
N GLY A 162 6.70 0.16 -13.69
CA GLY A 162 6.10 -1.11 -13.29
C GLY A 162 7.10 -2.08 -12.65
N ARG A 163 7.59 -1.74 -11.44
CA ARG A 163 8.36 -2.52 -10.43
C ARG A 163 9.46 -3.48 -10.92
N LYS A 164 9.81 -3.50 -12.21
CA LYS A 164 10.82 -4.40 -12.78
C LYS A 164 12.24 -4.06 -12.32
N TYR A 165 12.46 -2.88 -11.74
CA TYR A 165 13.78 -2.38 -11.39
C TYR A 165 13.96 -2.15 -9.89
N LEU A 166 12.94 -2.39 -9.07
CA LEU A 166 13.07 -2.24 -7.62
C LEU A 166 14.07 -3.29 -7.10
N LYS A 167 15.28 -2.81 -6.85
CA LYS A 167 16.42 -3.59 -6.40
C LYS A 167 17.13 -2.88 -5.27
N PHE A 168 17.78 -3.64 -4.40
CA PHE A 168 18.74 -3.13 -3.43
C PHE A 168 20.06 -3.87 -3.62
N ASN A 169 21.12 -3.16 -4.00
CA ASN A 169 22.41 -3.77 -4.38
C ASN A 169 22.23 -4.93 -5.36
N ASP A 170 21.51 -4.67 -6.48
CA ASP A 170 21.14 -5.64 -7.52
C ASP A 170 20.15 -6.77 -7.15
N ILE A 171 19.86 -6.95 -5.86
CA ILE A 171 18.90 -7.94 -5.36
C ILE A 171 17.47 -7.44 -5.62
N PRO A 172 16.63 -8.15 -6.40
CA PRO A 172 15.23 -7.79 -6.60
C PRO A 172 14.49 -7.68 -5.28
N ILE A 173 13.61 -6.68 -5.12
CA ILE A 173 12.79 -6.50 -3.93
C ILE A 173 11.34 -6.86 -4.25
N VAL A 174 10.82 -7.93 -3.64
CA VAL A 174 9.48 -8.46 -3.89
C VAL A 174 8.79 -8.94 -2.61
N HIS A 175 7.46 -9.06 -2.64
CA HIS A 175 6.64 -9.44 -1.47
C HIS A 175 7.05 -10.78 -0.81
N PRO A 176 7.32 -11.88 -1.55
CA PRO A 176 7.74 -13.13 -0.94
C PRO A 176 8.97 -13.02 -0.03
N MET A 177 9.87 -12.07 -0.29
CA MET A 177 11.07 -11.87 0.53
C MET A 177 10.75 -11.38 1.93
N LEU A 178 9.66 -10.64 2.11
CA LEU A 178 9.24 -10.14 3.42
C LEU A 178 8.74 -11.27 4.32
N LEU A 179 8.56 -12.47 3.75
CA LEU A 179 7.98 -13.64 4.39
C LEU A 179 8.97 -14.82 4.42
N HIS A 180 10.27 -14.55 4.24
CA HIS A 180 11.33 -15.58 4.21
C HIS A 180 11.24 -16.53 5.42
N ASP A 181 11.11 -15.96 6.62
CA ASP A 181 11.03 -16.70 7.88
C ASP A 181 9.63 -17.27 8.17
N TYR A 182 8.67 -17.08 7.26
CA TYR A 182 7.25 -17.40 7.44
C TYR A 182 6.73 -18.38 6.39
N ASN A 183 7.57 -19.31 5.98
CA ASN A 183 7.25 -20.32 4.96
C ASN A 183 6.67 -19.73 3.67
N LEU A 184 7.06 -18.48 3.35
CA LEU A 184 6.59 -17.74 2.18
C LEU A 184 5.04 -17.69 2.06
N THR A 185 4.34 -17.74 3.19
CA THR A 185 2.89 -17.73 3.26
C THR A 185 2.36 -16.35 3.61
N ALA A 186 1.56 -15.77 2.73
CA ALA A 186 0.94 -14.46 2.91
C ALA A 186 -0.57 -14.58 3.14
N VAL A 187 -1.15 -13.73 3.98
CA VAL A 187 -2.60 -13.44 3.95
C VAL A 187 -2.91 -12.37 2.91
N GLY A 188 -2.01 -11.40 2.75
CA GLY A 188 -2.13 -10.37 1.74
C GLY A 188 -0.84 -9.57 1.60
N ALA A 189 -0.71 -8.83 0.51
CA ALA A 189 0.42 -7.95 0.27
C ALA A 189 0.09 -6.88 -0.76
N GLY A 190 0.88 -5.82 -0.73
CA GLY A 190 0.70 -4.70 -1.62
C GLY A 190 1.59 -3.54 -1.25
N GLU A 191 1.04 -2.33 -1.41
CA GLU A 191 1.70 -1.09 -1.08
C GLU A 191 0.95 -0.41 0.07
N VAL A 192 1.70 0.27 0.94
CA VAL A 192 1.17 1.03 2.06
C VAL A 192 1.79 2.43 2.09
N ILE A 193 0.98 3.44 2.37
CA ILE A 193 1.41 4.80 2.69
C ILE A 193 1.09 5.05 4.15
N PHE A 194 2.04 5.62 4.90
CA PHE A 194 1.83 5.98 6.30
C PHE A 194 1.60 7.47 6.45
N ILE A 195 0.69 7.82 7.37
CA ILE A 195 0.44 9.18 7.81
C ILE A 195 0.90 9.30 9.27
N LYS A 196 1.54 10.41 9.60
CA LYS A 196 2.11 10.65 10.92
C LYS A 196 1.58 11.93 11.52
N ASN A 197 1.52 11.96 12.85
CA ASN A 197 1.26 13.20 13.58
C ASN A 197 2.55 14.05 13.72
N SER A 198 2.42 15.20 14.37
CA SER A 198 3.53 16.12 14.69
C SER A 198 4.66 15.46 15.49
N ASP A 199 4.36 14.43 16.28
CA ASP A 199 5.34 13.69 17.08
C ASP A 199 6.07 12.59 16.27
N ASN A 200 5.88 12.57 14.95
CA ASN A 200 6.47 11.60 14.03
C ASN A 200 6.01 10.14 14.27
N VAL A 201 4.88 9.97 14.95
CA VAL A 201 4.22 8.68 15.23
C VAL A 201 3.22 8.36 14.13
N ILE A 202 3.21 7.13 13.63
CA ILE A 202 2.22 6.68 12.64
C ILE A 202 0.83 6.72 13.28
N LYS A 203 -0.10 7.44 12.66
CA LYS A 203 -1.49 7.59 13.09
C LYS A 203 -2.52 7.24 12.02
N GLY A 204 -2.08 6.96 10.81
CA GLY A 204 -2.93 6.36 9.79
C GLY A 204 -2.15 5.62 8.72
N ALA A 205 -2.88 4.87 7.92
CA ALA A 205 -2.34 4.11 6.81
C ALA A 205 -3.31 4.07 5.63
N ILE A 206 -2.78 4.13 4.41
CA ILE A 206 -3.50 3.83 3.18
C ILE A 206 -2.90 2.55 2.63
N ILE A 207 -3.72 1.51 2.50
CA ILE A 207 -3.28 0.16 2.16
C ILE A 207 -3.96 -0.28 0.87
N ASN A 208 -3.21 -0.85 -0.08
CA ASN A 208 -3.79 -1.50 -1.25
C ASN A 208 -3.40 -2.98 -1.31
N ASN A 209 -4.18 -3.80 -2.01
CA ASN A 209 -3.90 -5.23 -2.23
C ASN A 209 -3.12 -5.50 -3.54
N LYS A 210 -2.35 -4.52 -4.04
CA LYS A 210 -1.68 -4.64 -5.35
C LYS A 210 -0.39 -5.46 -5.25
N SER A 211 -0.49 -6.77 -5.42
CA SER A 211 0.65 -7.68 -5.55
C SER A 211 0.92 -8.09 -7.00
N GLY A 212 2.19 -8.28 -7.35
CA GLY A 212 2.62 -8.80 -8.65
C GLY A 212 2.72 -10.32 -8.70
N HIS A 213 2.64 -10.99 -7.54
CA HIS A 213 2.88 -12.42 -7.38
C HIS A 213 1.62 -13.20 -6.98
N TYR A 214 0.64 -12.52 -6.40
CA TYR A 214 -0.67 -13.09 -6.06
C TYR A 214 -1.75 -12.01 -6.16
N ARG A 215 -3.01 -12.42 -6.12
CA ARG A 215 -4.17 -11.53 -6.25
C ARG A 215 -5.02 -11.63 -4.97
N PRO A 216 -4.69 -10.87 -3.91
CA PRO A 216 -5.44 -10.89 -2.67
C PRO A 216 -6.89 -10.50 -2.90
N SER A 217 -7.83 -11.30 -2.39
CA SER A 217 -9.26 -10.96 -2.45
C SER A 217 -9.59 -9.72 -1.61
N THR A 218 -10.77 -9.13 -1.85
CA THR A 218 -11.31 -8.03 -1.01
C THR A 218 -11.38 -8.42 0.46
N LYS A 219 -11.70 -9.69 0.76
CA LYS A 219 -11.72 -10.22 2.13
C LYS A 219 -10.34 -10.19 2.77
N SER A 220 -9.31 -10.55 2.02
CA SER A 220 -7.91 -10.42 2.48
C SER A 220 -7.57 -8.96 2.78
N LEU A 221 -7.98 -8.00 1.94
CA LEU A 221 -7.72 -6.58 2.19
C LEU A 221 -8.36 -6.06 3.49
N ILE A 222 -9.56 -6.52 3.84
CA ILE A 222 -10.20 -6.21 5.14
C ILE A 222 -9.35 -6.75 6.29
N GLN A 223 -8.92 -8.02 6.20
CA GLN A 223 -8.08 -8.66 7.21
C GLN A 223 -6.73 -7.97 7.39
N VAL A 224 -6.09 -7.59 6.28
CA VAL A 224 -4.85 -6.81 6.26
C VAL A 224 -5.06 -5.48 6.99
N SER A 225 -6.14 -4.77 6.67
CA SER A 225 -6.44 -3.46 7.28
C SER A 225 -6.62 -3.57 8.79
N SER A 226 -7.36 -4.58 9.26
CA SER A 226 -7.49 -4.88 10.69
C SER A 226 -6.16 -5.26 11.35
N SER A 227 -5.29 -5.99 10.64
CA SER A 227 -3.95 -6.35 11.13
C SER A 227 -3.07 -5.11 11.34
N PHE A 228 -3.06 -4.18 10.37
CA PHE A 228 -2.34 -2.92 10.50
C PHE A 228 -2.89 -2.05 11.63
N SER A 229 -4.22 -1.91 11.74
CA SER A 229 -4.85 -1.16 12.84
C SER A 229 -4.41 -1.71 14.20
N LYS A 230 -4.49 -3.02 14.42
CA LYS A 230 -4.06 -3.66 15.67
C LYS A 230 -2.56 -3.54 15.93
N SER A 231 -1.74 -3.79 14.91
CA SER A 231 -0.28 -3.86 15.08
C SER A 231 0.36 -2.49 15.31
N LEU A 232 -0.26 -1.41 14.80
CA LEU A 232 0.22 -0.04 14.93
C LEU A 232 -0.59 0.81 15.93
N ASP A 233 -1.62 0.25 16.57
CA ASP A 233 -2.53 0.98 17.47
C ASP A 233 -3.21 2.17 16.78
N LEU A 234 -3.80 1.92 15.61
CA LEU A 234 -4.50 2.92 14.80
C LEU A 234 -6.01 2.81 14.99
N GLU A 235 -6.70 3.97 15.04
CA GLU A 235 -8.16 4.02 14.91
C GLU A 235 -8.58 3.38 13.57
N GLU A 236 -9.67 2.60 13.56
CA GLU A 236 -10.12 1.88 12.37
C GLU A 236 -10.40 2.80 11.18
N ASP A 237 -10.97 3.99 11.44
CA ASP A 237 -11.27 4.98 10.41
C ASP A 237 -10.05 5.81 9.96
N CYS A 238 -8.88 5.56 10.56
CA CYS A 238 -7.59 6.08 10.12
C CYS A 238 -6.81 5.06 9.25
N VAL A 239 -7.42 3.91 8.94
CA VAL A 239 -6.87 2.92 8.01
C VAL A 239 -7.77 2.83 6.77
N VAL A 240 -7.25 3.33 5.65
CA VAL A 240 -7.97 3.38 4.37
C VAL A 240 -7.56 2.20 3.51
N ALA A 241 -8.53 1.33 3.19
CA ALA A 241 -8.36 0.22 2.28
C ALA A 241 -8.73 0.61 0.83
N ILE A 242 -7.75 0.51 -0.07
CA ILE A 242 -7.90 0.73 -1.51
C ILE A 242 -7.84 -0.62 -2.22
N GLU A 243 -9.00 -1.09 -2.62
CA GLU A 243 -9.11 -2.27 -3.46
C GLU A 243 -8.58 -1.97 -4.86
N VAL A 244 -7.68 -2.84 -5.32
CA VAL A 244 -7.15 -2.87 -6.67
C VAL A 244 -7.61 -4.19 -7.26
N GLU A 245 -8.82 -4.19 -7.82
CA GLU A 245 -9.33 -5.35 -8.55
C GLU A 245 -8.41 -5.69 -9.72
N GLY A 246 -8.27 -6.99 -9.99
CA GLY A 246 -7.26 -7.58 -10.87
C GLY A 246 -7.20 -6.98 -12.27
N VAL A 247 -6.37 -5.94 -12.40
CA VAL A 247 -5.83 -5.49 -13.68
C VAL A 247 -4.94 -6.56 -14.32
#